data_AF-A0A934MPP0-F1
#
_entry.id   AF-A0A934MPP0-F1
#
_cell.length_a   1.000
_cell.length_b   1.000
_cell.length_c   1.000
_cell.angle_alpha   90.00
_cell.angle_beta   90.00
_cell.angle_gamma   90.00
#
_symmetry.space_group_name_H-M   'P 1'
#
loop_
_entity.id
_entity.type
_entity.pdbx_description
1 polymer ?
#
loop_
_entity_poly.entity_id
_entity_poly.type
_entity_poly.pdbx_seq_one_letter_code
_entity_poly.pdbx_strand_id
1 'polypeptide(L)'
;MSKSDEQLMLEEFKAKKAAEAAEKQRQEQVLNNVMAFAKSIGKEQQKAAEGQAYYFNQQSRRRTMFKELEEFQKKAQQARERQNVFKADLQNKRNEYVWQQQLYQRMLEEEVTGEAEHGIEELNAATRRLADLDKEIEMAELRVKKVESGRQSSWSADLGYSEWCGPSVFRTECGTTATV
;
A
#
# COMPACT_ATOMS: atom_id res chain seq x y z
N MET A 1 41.74 -90.01 -10.14
CA MET A 1 42.03 -88.57 -10.04
C MET A 1 43.06 -88.37 -8.95
N SER A 2 44.04 -87.50 -9.17
CA SER A 2 45.08 -87.23 -8.16
C SER A 2 44.53 -86.26 -7.11
N LYS A 3 45.02 -86.33 -5.86
CA LYS A 3 44.63 -85.36 -4.79
C LYS A 3 44.88 -83.89 -5.18
N SER A 4 45.75 -83.66 -6.18
CA SER A 4 46.04 -82.35 -6.75
C SER A 4 44.88 -81.81 -7.61
N ASP A 5 44.16 -82.67 -8.33
CA ASP A 5 43.06 -82.27 -9.22
C ASP A 5 41.82 -81.86 -8.42
N GLU A 6 41.56 -82.53 -7.29
CA GLU A 6 40.46 -82.19 -6.37
C GLU A 6 40.69 -80.85 -5.66
N GLN A 7 41.94 -80.53 -5.29
CA GLN A 7 42.29 -79.24 -4.70
C GLN A 7 42.14 -78.09 -5.70
N LEU A 8 42.56 -78.29 -6.95
CA LEU A 8 42.41 -77.31 -8.04
C LEU A 8 40.93 -77.00 -8.30
N MET A 9 40.07 -78.02 -8.35
CA MET A 9 38.63 -77.84 -8.52
C MET A 9 37.97 -77.10 -7.35
N LEU A 10 38.43 -77.34 -6.12
CA LEU A 10 37.96 -76.64 -4.92
C LEU A 10 38.40 -75.16 -4.89
N GLU A 11 39.62 -74.86 -5.34
CA GLU A 11 40.12 -73.49 -5.47
C GLU A 11 39.36 -72.73 -6.57
N GLU A 12 39.12 -73.34 -7.72
CA GLU A 12 38.30 -72.76 -8.79
C GLU A 12 36.86 -72.50 -8.34
N PHE A 13 36.25 -73.40 -7.57
CA PHE A 13 34.90 -73.21 -7.05
C PHE A 13 34.84 -72.07 -6.02
N LYS A 14 35.85 -71.96 -5.14
CA LYS A 14 35.97 -70.84 -4.19
C LYS A 14 36.20 -69.51 -4.92
N ALA A 15 37.04 -69.51 -5.95
CA ALA A 15 37.29 -68.33 -6.78
C ALA A 15 36.03 -67.88 -7.54
N LYS A 16 35.26 -68.83 -8.10
CA LYS A 16 33.96 -68.54 -8.74
C LYS A 16 32.93 -67.98 -7.76
N LYS A 17 32.79 -68.56 -6.57
CA LYS A 17 31.91 -68.01 -5.53
C LYS A 17 32.34 -66.63 -5.04
N ALA A 18 33.63 -66.39 -4.91
CA ALA A 18 34.15 -65.07 -4.56
C ALA A 18 33.90 -64.04 -5.68
N ALA A 19 34.04 -64.44 -6.95
CA ALA A 19 33.72 -63.60 -8.10
C ALA A 19 32.22 -63.28 -8.18
N GLU A 20 31.32 -64.26 -7.99
CA GLU A 20 29.87 -64.02 -7.91
C GLU A 20 29.49 -63.09 -6.76
N ALA A 21 30.09 -63.26 -5.59
CA ALA A 21 29.85 -62.37 -4.44
C ALA A 21 30.36 -60.94 -4.72
N ALA A 22 31.53 -60.80 -5.34
CA ALA A 22 32.07 -59.51 -5.74
C ALA A 22 31.24 -58.83 -6.84
N GLU A 23 30.70 -59.60 -7.78
CA GLU A 23 29.81 -59.09 -8.83
C GLU A 23 28.47 -58.64 -8.24
N LYS A 24 27.89 -59.42 -7.32
CA LYS A 24 26.68 -59.02 -6.59
C LYS A 24 26.89 -57.73 -5.77
N GLN A 25 28.04 -57.60 -5.10
CA GLN A 25 28.40 -56.35 -4.40
C GLN A 25 28.55 -55.17 -5.35
N ARG A 26 29.14 -55.37 -6.54
CA ARG A 26 29.23 -54.32 -7.56
C ARG A 26 27.85 -53.93 -8.06
N GLN A 27 26.96 -54.88 -8.31
CA GLN A 27 25.58 -54.60 -8.72
C GLN A 27 24.81 -53.84 -7.65
N GLU A 28 24.94 -54.21 -6.37
CA GLU A 28 24.35 -53.48 -5.25
C GLU A 28 24.90 -52.06 -5.11
N GLN A 29 26.22 -51.85 -5.32
CA GLN A 29 26.82 -50.52 -5.33
C GLN A 29 26.30 -49.66 -6.48
N VAL A 30 26.17 -50.21 -7.69
CA VAL A 30 25.60 -49.49 -8.84
C VAL A 30 24.15 -49.11 -8.56
N LEU A 31 23.33 -50.02 -8.03
CA LEU A 31 21.94 -49.73 -7.67
C LEU A 31 21.85 -48.62 -6.62
N ASN A 32 22.69 -48.67 -5.59
CA ASN A 32 22.74 -47.62 -4.56
C ASN A 32 23.13 -46.25 -5.14
N ASN A 33 24.10 -46.21 -6.04
CA ASN A 33 24.52 -44.97 -6.71
C ASN A 33 23.42 -44.40 -7.63
N VAL A 34 22.73 -45.26 -8.39
CA VAL A 34 21.58 -44.85 -9.22
C VAL A 34 20.44 -44.31 -8.37
N MET A 35 20.13 -44.97 -7.26
CA MET A 35 19.10 -44.52 -6.32
C MET A 35 19.48 -43.19 -5.63
N ALA A 36 20.76 -43.01 -5.29
CA ALA A 36 21.25 -41.75 -4.73
C ALA A 36 21.16 -40.59 -5.75
N PHE A 37 21.51 -40.85 -7.01
CA PHE A 37 21.41 -39.88 -8.10
C PHE A 37 19.97 -39.50 -8.43
N ALA A 38 19.04 -40.47 -8.49
CA ALA A 38 17.62 -40.18 -8.67
C ALA A 38 17.07 -39.31 -7.53
N LYS A 39 17.49 -39.57 -6.29
CA LYS A 39 17.13 -38.73 -5.13
C LYS A 39 17.74 -37.32 -5.21
N SER A 40 18.95 -37.16 -5.73
CA SER A 40 19.55 -35.83 -5.88
C SER A 40 18.83 -35.00 -6.94
N ILE A 41 18.47 -35.60 -8.08
CA ILE A 41 17.66 -34.93 -9.12
C ILE A 41 16.31 -34.50 -8.55
N GLY A 42 15.61 -35.38 -7.83
CA GLY A 42 14.32 -35.04 -7.21
C GLY A 42 14.42 -33.85 -6.25
N LYS A 43 15.50 -33.79 -5.45
CA LYS A 43 15.76 -32.65 -4.55
C LYS A 43 16.05 -31.36 -5.31
N GLU A 44 16.78 -31.41 -6.42
CA GLU A 44 17.05 -30.23 -7.26
C GLU A 44 15.78 -29.72 -7.94
N GLN A 45 14.95 -30.62 -8.48
CA GLN A 45 13.67 -30.25 -9.08
C GLN A 45 12.73 -29.63 -8.05
N GLN A 46 12.69 -30.17 -6.83
CA GLN A 46 11.91 -29.59 -5.74
C GLN A 46 12.39 -28.18 -5.38
N LYS A 47 13.71 -27.98 -5.23
CA LYS A 47 14.28 -26.64 -4.96
C LYS A 47 13.97 -25.64 -6.09
N ALA A 48 14.02 -26.09 -7.35
CA ALA A 48 13.67 -25.25 -8.49
C ALA A 48 12.18 -24.85 -8.47
N ALA A 49 11.28 -25.79 -8.14
CA ALA A 49 9.86 -25.52 -8.00
C ALA A 49 9.56 -24.55 -6.84
N GLU A 50 10.21 -24.75 -5.68
CA GLU A 50 10.10 -23.84 -4.53
C GLU A 50 10.58 -22.42 -4.87
N GLY A 51 11.71 -22.31 -5.60
CA GLY A 51 12.21 -21.03 -6.11
C GLY A 51 11.21 -20.34 -7.03
N GLN A 52 10.65 -21.06 -8.01
CA GLN A 52 9.63 -20.52 -8.91
C GLN A 52 8.37 -20.07 -8.17
N ALA A 53 7.88 -20.86 -7.22
CA ALA A 53 6.73 -20.50 -6.39
C ALA A 53 6.99 -19.24 -5.56
N TYR A 54 8.19 -19.10 -4.99
CA TYR A 54 8.60 -17.90 -4.27
C TYR A 54 8.57 -16.66 -5.16
N TYR A 55 9.17 -16.72 -6.36
CA TYR A 55 9.14 -15.60 -7.31
C TYR A 55 7.73 -15.22 -7.75
N PHE A 56 6.87 -16.22 -8.01
CA PHE A 56 5.48 -15.97 -8.39
C PHE A 56 4.70 -15.27 -7.27
N ASN A 57 4.89 -15.71 -6.02
CA ASN A 57 4.26 -15.07 -4.86
C ASN A 57 4.75 -13.62 -4.71
N GLN A 58 6.06 -13.37 -4.83
CA GLN A 58 6.61 -12.02 -4.77
C GLN A 58 6.11 -11.11 -5.89
N GLN A 59 6.01 -11.62 -7.12
CA GLN A 59 5.43 -10.85 -8.23
C GLN A 59 3.95 -10.54 -8.00
N SER A 60 3.19 -11.50 -7.46
CA SER A 60 1.77 -11.32 -7.15
C SER A 60 1.58 -10.26 -6.06
N ARG A 61 2.36 -10.30 -4.97
CA ARG A 61 2.38 -9.26 -3.94
C ARG A 61 2.71 -7.89 -4.51
N ARG A 62 3.73 -7.81 -5.38
CA ARG A 62 4.11 -6.57 -6.05
C ARG A 62 2.95 -6.00 -6.87
N ARG A 63 2.24 -6.84 -7.62
CA ARG A 63 1.06 -6.44 -8.41
C ARG A 63 -0.07 -5.92 -7.52
N THR A 64 -0.33 -6.58 -6.38
CA THR A 64 -1.34 -6.12 -5.42
C THR A 64 -0.98 -4.74 -4.85
N MET A 65 0.25 -4.56 -4.39
CA MET A 65 0.75 -3.26 -3.89
C MET A 65 0.62 -2.15 -4.94
N PHE A 66 0.93 -2.43 -6.21
CA PHE A 66 0.77 -1.43 -7.28
C PHE A 66 -0.70 -1.05 -7.52
N LYS A 67 -1.63 -2.00 -7.46
CA LYS A 67 -3.07 -1.70 -7.55
C LYS A 67 -3.54 -0.84 -6.39
N GLU A 68 -3.12 -1.18 -5.16
CA GLU A 68 -3.46 -0.39 -3.97
C GLU A 68 -2.93 1.05 -4.07
N LEU A 69 -1.70 1.21 -4.57
CA LEU A 69 -1.12 2.54 -4.83
C LEU A 69 -1.91 3.33 -5.87
N GLU A 70 -2.34 2.69 -6.97
CA GLU A 70 -3.15 3.31 -8.00
C GLU A 70 -4.52 3.75 -7.45
N GLU A 71 -5.17 2.91 -6.66
CA GLU A 71 -6.43 3.24 -5.99
C GLU A 71 -6.27 4.40 -5.00
N PHE A 72 -5.17 4.41 -4.24
CA PHE A 72 -4.85 5.49 -3.31
C PHE A 72 -4.63 6.81 -4.05
N GLN A 73 -3.85 6.80 -5.14
CA GLN A 73 -3.64 7.97 -5.99
C GLN A 73 -4.96 8.51 -6.55
N LYS A 74 -5.84 7.63 -7.03
CA LYS A 74 -7.16 8.02 -7.54
C LYS A 74 -8.02 8.67 -6.46
N LYS A 75 -8.07 8.09 -5.25
CA LYS A 75 -8.81 8.67 -4.11
C LYS A 75 -8.23 10.02 -3.68
N ALA A 76 -6.90 10.16 -3.66
CA ALA A 76 -6.22 11.41 -3.35
C ALA A 76 -6.53 12.49 -4.39
N GLN A 77 -6.58 12.14 -5.67
CA GLN A 77 -6.96 13.06 -6.74
C GLN A 77 -8.42 13.51 -6.59
N GLN A 78 -9.36 12.59 -6.36
CA GLN A 78 -10.77 12.93 -6.09
C GLN A 78 -10.94 13.84 -4.86
N ALA A 79 -10.11 13.67 -3.82
CA ALA A 79 -10.12 14.56 -2.67
C ALA A 79 -9.64 15.98 -3.03
N ARG A 80 -8.58 16.11 -3.86
CA ARG A 80 -8.11 17.41 -4.36
C ARG A 80 -9.15 18.11 -5.25
N GLU A 81 -9.81 17.36 -6.13
CA GLU A 81 -10.89 17.90 -6.98
C GLU A 81 -12.04 18.45 -6.13
N ARG A 82 -12.50 17.69 -5.13
CA ARG A 82 -13.52 18.16 -4.17
C ARG A 82 -13.06 19.40 -3.40
N GLN A 83 -11.80 19.46 -2.97
CA GLN A 83 -11.25 20.64 -2.31
C GLN A 83 -11.29 21.87 -3.23
N ASN A 84 -10.92 21.72 -4.49
CA ASN A 84 -10.94 22.81 -5.47
C ASN A 84 -12.37 23.30 -5.72
N VAL A 85 -13.35 22.40 -5.84
CA VAL A 85 -14.76 22.75 -5.98
C VAL A 85 -15.26 23.53 -4.77
N PHE A 86 -14.97 23.09 -3.55
CA PHE A 86 -15.40 23.81 -2.34
C PHE A 86 -14.69 25.15 -2.15
N LYS A 87 -13.43 25.27 -2.55
CA LYS A 87 -12.72 26.56 -2.55
C LYS A 87 -13.31 27.54 -3.56
N ALA A 88 -13.67 27.05 -4.74
CA ALA A 88 -14.34 27.87 -5.75
C ALA A 88 -15.74 28.31 -5.28
N ASP A 89 -16.52 27.41 -4.67
CA ASP A 89 -17.83 27.73 -4.08
C ASP A 89 -17.71 28.82 -3.00
N LEU A 90 -16.76 28.67 -2.07
CA LEU A 90 -16.47 29.67 -1.04
C LEU A 90 -16.10 31.02 -1.65
N GLN A 91 -15.26 31.05 -2.68
CA GLN A 91 -14.87 32.29 -3.34
C GLN A 91 -16.07 32.95 -4.03
N ASN A 92 -16.93 32.16 -4.70
CA ASN A 92 -18.14 32.68 -5.34
C ASN A 92 -19.08 33.31 -4.31
N LYS A 93 -19.26 32.68 -3.14
CA LYS A 93 -20.09 33.23 -2.06
C LYS A 93 -19.53 34.52 -1.48
N ARG A 94 -18.21 34.61 -1.32
CA ARG A 94 -17.54 35.87 -0.91
C ARG A 94 -17.71 36.97 -1.95
N ASN A 95 -17.60 36.65 -3.23
CA ASN A 95 -17.83 37.62 -4.30
C ASN A 95 -19.28 38.11 -4.32
N GLU A 96 -20.24 37.19 -4.15
CA GLU A 96 -21.67 37.51 -4.06
C GLU A 96 -21.97 38.43 -2.86
N TYR A 97 -21.36 38.16 -1.70
CA TYR A 97 -21.46 39.02 -0.53
C TYR A 97 -20.94 40.43 -0.79
N VAL A 98 -19.75 40.57 -1.37
CA VAL A 98 -19.17 41.88 -1.70
C VAL A 98 -20.07 42.65 -2.66
N TRP A 99 -20.60 41.98 -3.69
CA TRP A 99 -21.51 42.61 -4.64
C TRP A 99 -22.83 43.07 -3.99
N GLN A 100 -23.43 42.22 -3.14
CA GLN A 100 -24.64 42.60 -2.38
C GLN A 100 -24.38 43.76 -1.42
N GLN A 101 -23.20 43.79 -0.80
CA GLN A 101 -22.81 44.87 0.10
C GLN A 101 -22.69 46.21 -0.66
N GLN A 102 -22.12 46.18 -1.88
CA GLN A 102 -22.04 47.37 -2.73
C GLN A 102 -23.42 47.85 -3.17
N LEU A 103 -24.34 46.95 -3.51
CA LEU A 103 -25.71 47.32 -3.84
C LEU A 103 -26.41 47.97 -2.64
N TYR A 104 -26.28 47.37 -1.45
CA TYR A 104 -26.85 47.92 -0.23
C TYR A 104 -26.32 49.33 0.08
N GLN A 105 -25.01 49.54 -0.07
CA GLN A 105 -24.40 50.86 0.09
C GLN A 105 -24.95 51.87 -0.92
N ARG A 106 -25.12 51.46 -2.19
CA ARG A 106 -25.70 52.34 -3.22
C ARG A 106 -27.13 52.73 -2.88
N MET A 107 -27.97 51.79 -2.43
CA MET A 107 -29.34 52.13 -2.01
C MET A 107 -29.36 53.16 -0.88
N LEU A 108 -28.45 53.02 0.09
CA LEU A 108 -28.31 54.01 1.16
C LEU A 108 -27.85 55.38 0.64
N GLU A 109 -26.91 55.40 -0.32
CA GLU A 109 -26.45 56.63 -0.96
C GLU A 109 -27.59 57.31 -1.73
N GLU A 110 -28.34 56.56 -2.54
CA GLU A 110 -29.47 57.06 -3.34
C GLU A 110 -30.61 57.61 -2.44
N GLU A 111 -30.87 56.99 -1.28
CA GLU A 111 -31.80 57.53 -0.28
C GLU A 111 -31.29 58.84 0.35
N VAL A 112 -30.00 58.92 0.67
CA VAL A 112 -29.41 60.10 1.32
C VAL A 112 -29.29 61.28 0.34
N THR A 113 -28.98 61.01 -0.93
CA THR A 113 -28.92 62.03 -1.99
C THR A 113 -30.31 62.42 -2.52
N GLY A 114 -31.35 61.62 -2.21
CA GLY A 114 -32.71 61.81 -2.70
C GLY A 114 -32.88 61.43 -4.18
N GLU A 115 -31.94 60.66 -4.74
CA GLU A 115 -31.99 60.16 -6.10
C GLU A 115 -33.04 59.05 -6.27
N ALA A 116 -33.28 58.26 -5.23
CA ALA A 116 -34.34 57.26 -5.16
C ALA A 116 -34.89 57.10 -3.73
N GLU A 117 -36.19 56.82 -3.60
CA GLU A 117 -36.80 56.42 -2.34
C GLU A 117 -36.86 54.89 -2.29
N HIS A 118 -35.95 54.27 -1.53
CA HIS A 118 -36.04 52.85 -1.25
C HIS A 118 -36.99 52.60 -0.08
N GLY A 119 -37.80 51.54 -0.20
CA GLY A 119 -38.68 51.15 0.88
C GLY A 119 -37.88 50.54 2.04
N ILE A 120 -38.32 50.76 3.29
CA ILE A 120 -37.80 50.05 4.46
C ILE A 120 -37.81 48.52 4.25
N GLU A 121 -38.79 48.01 3.50
CA GLU A 121 -38.87 46.59 3.13
C GLU A 121 -37.72 46.14 2.21
N GLU A 122 -37.28 46.98 1.27
CA GLU A 122 -36.18 46.69 0.33
C GLU A 122 -34.83 46.68 1.05
N LEU A 123 -34.58 47.68 1.91
CA LEU A 123 -33.38 47.72 2.77
C LEU A 123 -33.33 46.53 3.73
N ASN A 124 -34.46 46.16 4.32
CA ASN A 124 -34.57 44.99 5.18
C ASN A 124 -34.32 43.69 4.40
N ALA A 125 -34.81 43.58 3.17
CA ALA A 125 -34.56 42.43 2.31
C ALA A 125 -33.07 42.29 1.97
N ALA A 126 -32.39 43.37 1.61
CA ALA A 126 -30.95 43.38 1.35
C ALA A 126 -30.13 43.02 2.59
N THR A 127 -30.50 43.57 3.75
CA THR A 127 -29.86 43.23 5.04
C THR A 127 -30.02 41.75 5.39
N ARG A 128 -31.21 41.18 5.18
CA ARG A 128 -31.44 39.73 5.35
C ARG A 128 -30.59 38.91 4.39
N ARG A 129 -30.48 39.34 3.12
CA ARG A 129 -29.66 38.64 2.13
C ARG A 129 -28.18 38.60 2.52
N LEU A 130 -27.64 39.70 3.05
CA LEU A 130 -26.27 39.74 3.58
C LEU A 130 -26.09 38.75 4.74
N ALA A 131 -27.03 38.73 5.70
CA ALA A 131 -26.99 37.79 6.82
C ALA A 131 -27.10 36.31 6.39
N ASP A 132 -27.87 36.02 5.34
CA ASP A 132 -27.95 34.68 4.78
C ASP A 132 -26.65 34.29 4.05
N LEU A 133 -26.03 35.23 3.33
CA LEU A 133 -24.72 35.02 2.69
C LEU A 133 -23.61 34.76 3.70
N ASP A 134 -23.60 35.44 4.86
CA ASP A 134 -22.66 35.17 5.93
C ASP A 134 -22.75 33.72 6.42
N LYS A 135 -23.97 33.20 6.62
CA LYS A 135 -24.19 31.79 6.99
C LYS A 135 -23.75 30.83 5.88
N GLU A 136 -24.04 31.17 4.61
CA GLU A 136 -23.62 30.36 3.46
C GLU A 136 -22.09 30.28 3.36
N ILE A 137 -21.39 31.39 3.62
CA ILE A 137 -19.92 31.47 3.68
C ILE A 137 -19.39 30.61 4.83
N GLU A 138 -19.93 30.74 6.04
CA GLU A 138 -19.53 29.93 7.19
C GLU A 138 -19.65 28.43 6.89
N MET A 139 -20.78 28.01 6.30
CA MET A 139 -20.99 26.62 5.89
C MET A 139 -20.05 26.17 4.77
N ALA A 140 -19.69 27.06 3.84
CA ALA A 140 -18.67 26.77 2.82
C ALA A 140 -17.27 26.62 3.42
N GLU A 141 -16.90 27.45 4.39
CA GLU A 141 -15.63 27.34 5.12
C GLU A 141 -15.52 26.02 5.90
N LEU A 142 -16.61 25.61 6.56
CA LEU A 142 -16.68 24.31 7.24
C LEU A 142 -16.50 23.14 6.26
N ARG A 143 -17.10 23.22 5.06
CA ARG A 143 -16.91 22.20 4.00
C ARG A 143 -15.47 22.11 3.54
N VAL A 144 -14.79 23.26 3.35
CA VAL A 144 -13.36 23.30 3.00
C VAL A 144 -12.51 22.70 4.13
N LYS A 145 -12.72 23.13 5.38
CA LYS A 145 -11.99 22.63 6.55
C LYS A 145 -12.15 21.13 6.73
N LYS A 146 -13.36 20.57 6.54
CA LYS A 146 -13.62 19.13 6.66
C LYS A 146 -12.82 18.30 5.65
N VAL A 147 -12.66 18.78 4.42
CA VAL A 147 -11.84 18.09 3.40
C VAL A 147 -10.36 18.22 3.71
N GLU A 148 -9.92 19.36 4.22
CA GLU A 148 -8.53 19.61 4.62
C GLU A 148 -8.11 18.79 5.84
N SER A 149 -8.98 18.69 6.86
CA SER A 149 -8.75 17.86 8.04
C SER A 149 -8.79 16.37 7.69
N GLY A 150 -9.69 15.93 6.82
CA GLY A 150 -9.73 14.55 6.30
C GLY A 150 -8.48 14.16 5.50
N ARG A 151 -7.79 15.14 4.92
CA ARG A 151 -6.47 14.94 4.29
C ARG A 151 -5.35 14.83 5.32
N GLN A 152 -5.39 15.62 6.40
CA GLN A 152 -4.41 15.52 7.49
C GLN A 152 -4.55 14.20 8.25
N SER A 153 -5.78 13.77 8.58
CA SER A 153 -6.00 12.53 9.32
C SER A 153 -5.66 11.28 8.51
N SER A 154 -5.91 11.27 7.20
CA SER A 154 -5.54 10.13 6.35
C SER A 154 -4.04 10.06 6.08
N TRP A 155 -3.33 11.19 5.99
CA TRP A 155 -1.87 11.21 5.92
C TRP A 155 -1.19 10.82 7.24
N SER A 156 -1.76 11.18 8.40
CA SER A 156 -1.22 10.81 9.72
C SER A 156 -1.54 9.37 10.13
N ALA A 157 -2.66 8.80 9.66
CA ALA A 157 -3.03 7.41 9.94
C ALA A 157 -2.27 6.41 9.06
N ASP A 158 -1.91 6.79 7.82
CA ASP A 158 -1.09 5.96 6.93
C ASP A 158 0.43 6.19 7.12
N LEU A 159 0.84 7.30 7.74
CA LEU A 159 2.15 7.40 8.41
C LEU A 159 2.08 6.80 9.81
N GLY A 160 1.51 5.59 9.89
CA GLY A 160 1.84 4.66 10.95
C GLY A 160 3.35 4.52 11.00
N TYR A 161 3.97 5.31 11.88
CA TYR A 161 5.13 4.92 12.66
C TYR A 161 4.77 3.63 13.41
N SER A 162 4.57 2.56 12.65
CA SER A 162 4.71 1.21 13.14
C SER A 162 6.19 1.09 13.46
N GLU A 163 6.48 1.00 14.75
CA GLU A 163 7.40 0.09 15.42
C GLU A 163 8.19 -0.91 14.54
N TRP A 164 8.81 -0.45 13.47
CA TRP A 164 9.94 -1.09 12.84
C TRP A 164 11.14 -0.20 13.12
N CYS A 165 11.54 -0.23 14.40
CA CYS A 165 12.96 -0.21 14.72
C CYS A 165 13.60 -1.37 13.95
N GLY A 166 14.02 -1.10 12.71
CA GLY A 166 15.10 -1.85 12.09
C GLY A 166 16.32 -1.78 13.01
N PRO A 167 17.16 -2.82 13.06
CA PRO A 167 18.23 -2.94 14.05
C PRO A 167 19.11 -1.70 14.01
N SER A 168 19.06 -0.95 15.11
CA SER A 168 19.85 0.24 15.35
C SER A 168 21.33 -0.12 15.29
N VAL A 169 22.02 0.41 14.29
CA VAL A 169 23.32 1.04 14.55
C VAL A 169 23.02 2.53 14.50
N PHE A 170 23.28 3.23 15.62
CA PHE A 170 22.87 4.60 15.96
C PHE A 170 21.54 4.73 16.74
N ARG A 171 21.62 4.40 18.03
CA ARG A 171 20.81 5.03 19.08
C ARG A 171 21.44 6.38 19.44
N THR A 172 20.71 7.47 19.27
CA THR A 172 20.82 8.66 20.13
C THR A 172 19.47 9.38 20.10
N GLU A 173 18.78 9.26 21.23
CA GLU A 173 17.95 10.31 21.82
C GLU A 173 16.69 10.78 21.07
N CYS A 174 15.56 10.13 21.37
CA CYS A 174 14.29 10.84 21.51
C CYS A 174 13.80 10.63 22.95
N GLY A 175 14.10 11.60 23.80
CA GLY A 175 13.63 11.64 25.18
C GLY A 175 12.12 11.90 25.28
N THR A 176 11.50 11.12 26.17
CA THR A 176 10.55 11.53 27.23
C THR A 176 10.31 13.05 27.38
N THR A 177 9.11 13.58 27.64
CA THR A 177 8.06 13.14 28.59
C THR A 177 6.68 13.68 28.21
N ALA A 178 5.65 12.85 28.31
CA ALA A 178 4.29 13.27 28.61
C ALA A 178 3.97 12.86 30.06
N THR A 179 3.54 13.79 30.90
CA THR A 179 2.58 13.53 32.00
C THR A 179 2.08 14.84 32.63
N VAL A 180 0.74 14.90 32.75
CA VAL A 180 -0.17 15.69 33.63
C VAL A 180 0.39 16.91 34.35
#